data_AF-A0A165DSH0-F1
#
_entry.id   AF-A0A165DSH0-F1
#
_cell.length_a   1.000
_cell.length_b   1.000
_cell.length_c   1.000
_cell.angle_alpha   90.00
_cell.angle_beta   90.00
_cell.angle_gamma   90.00
#
_symmetry.space_group_name_H-M   'P 1'
#
loop_
_entity.id
_entity.type
_entity.pdbx_description
1 polymer ?
#
loop_
_entity_poly.entity_id
_entity_poly.type
_entity_poly.pdbx_seq_one_letter_code
_entity_poly.pdbx_strand_id
1 'polypeptide(L)'
;MGPTTAATKRGRKAVYKDSCERKRAYYERHAEREREKARDRWHLNQARKKEHEKGVQQVLARERELLPQVAKLTRGEMSISEYTCLVKLQAALAKDLRGWRPEQRLRTDRAQFHELTKSAVRMRKANEPVEAFTKLVDRPLEVVNVVLKLGRFAAALAACREHVVAAKLEDTVLAATTIRVALEELVELYSRDSGTLRSKQIDRLLYWQKL
;
A
#
# COMPACT_ATOMS: atom_id res chain seq x y z
N MET A 1 -3.65 -20.22 89.83
CA MET A 1 -3.97 -19.24 88.76
C MET A 1 -3.06 -19.49 87.58
N GLY A 2 -3.62 -19.68 86.39
CA GLY A 2 -2.88 -19.85 85.13
C GLY A 2 -3.87 -20.23 84.03
N PRO A 3 -4.34 -19.28 83.20
CA PRO A 3 -5.33 -19.61 82.19
C PRO A 3 -4.66 -20.21 80.94
N THR A 4 -5.47 -20.94 80.18
CA THR A 4 -5.45 -21.04 78.71
C THR A 4 -4.30 -21.76 77.98
N THR A 5 -4.62 -22.91 77.37
CA THR A 5 -3.97 -23.38 76.12
C THR A 5 -4.91 -24.05 75.11
N ALA A 6 -6.09 -24.55 75.54
CA ALA A 6 -7.01 -25.27 74.66
C ALA A 6 -7.88 -24.35 73.79
N ALA A 7 -8.33 -23.20 74.32
CA ALA A 7 -9.16 -22.23 73.59
C ALA A 7 -8.40 -21.55 72.43
N THR A 8 -7.08 -21.38 72.55
CA THR A 8 -6.22 -20.74 71.54
C THR A 8 -5.96 -21.61 70.31
N LYS A 9 -5.95 -22.94 70.43
CA LYS A 9 -5.71 -23.85 69.27
C LYS A 9 -6.90 -23.95 68.32
N ARG A 10 -8.14 -23.91 68.82
CA ARG A 10 -9.36 -23.93 67.98
C ARG A 10 -9.57 -22.61 67.23
N GLY A 11 -9.33 -21.47 67.89
CA GLY A 11 -9.37 -20.15 67.25
C GLY A 11 -8.36 -19.99 66.11
N ARG A 12 -7.12 -20.49 66.29
CA ARG A 12 -6.09 -20.44 65.23
C ARG A 12 -6.45 -21.24 63.97
N LYS A 13 -7.12 -22.39 64.10
CA LYS A 13 -7.57 -23.19 62.93
C LYS A 13 -8.71 -22.52 62.16
N ALA A 14 -9.64 -21.86 62.86
CA ALA A 14 -10.73 -21.11 62.24
C ALA A 14 -10.20 -19.86 61.50
N VAL A 15 -9.28 -19.11 62.11
CA VAL A 15 -8.61 -17.95 61.49
C VAL A 15 -7.77 -18.36 60.27
N TYR A 16 -7.12 -19.53 60.32
CA TYR A 16 -6.37 -20.07 59.17
C TYR A 16 -7.29 -20.47 58.01
N LYS A 17 -8.43 -21.13 58.27
CA LYS A 17 -9.41 -21.47 57.24
C LYS A 17 -9.98 -20.22 56.57
N ASP A 18 -10.38 -19.22 57.35
CA ASP A 18 -10.90 -17.96 56.85
C ASP A 18 -9.84 -17.15 56.05
N SER A 19 -8.57 -17.21 56.45
CA SER A 19 -7.46 -16.66 55.67
C SER A 19 -7.23 -17.40 54.34
N CYS A 20 -7.33 -18.73 54.34
CA CYS A 20 -7.23 -19.55 53.12
C CYS A 20 -8.40 -19.30 52.16
N GLU A 21 -9.63 -19.21 52.67
CA GLU A 21 -10.84 -18.92 51.88
C GLU A 21 -10.78 -17.51 51.29
N ARG A 22 -10.35 -16.50 52.07
CA ARG A 22 -10.13 -15.14 51.55
C ARG A 22 -9.05 -15.08 50.48
N LYS A 23 -7.94 -15.81 50.63
CA LYS A 23 -6.89 -15.91 49.61
C LYS A 23 -7.42 -16.58 48.34
N ARG A 24 -8.17 -17.67 48.47
CA ARG A 24 -8.79 -18.37 47.34
C ARG A 24 -9.75 -17.46 46.57
N ALA A 25 -10.67 -16.78 47.27
CA ALA A 25 -11.60 -15.83 46.67
C ALA A 25 -10.89 -14.60 46.04
N TYR A 26 -9.74 -14.19 46.58
CA TYR A 26 -8.90 -13.16 45.96
C TYR A 26 -8.30 -13.63 44.63
N TYR A 27 -7.69 -14.83 44.60
CA TYR A 27 -7.10 -15.39 43.38
C TYR A 27 -8.14 -15.73 42.31
N GLU A 28 -9.34 -16.19 42.71
CA GLU A 28 -10.45 -16.42 41.78
C GLU A 28 -10.89 -15.12 41.10
N ARG A 29 -11.09 -14.04 41.87
CA ARG A 29 -11.40 -12.70 41.32
C ARG A 29 -10.27 -12.11 40.48
N HIS A 30 -9.02 -12.44 40.77
CA HIS A 30 -7.88 -12.01 39.97
C HIS A 30 -7.81 -12.80 38.65
N ALA A 31 -8.02 -14.12 38.70
CA ALA A 31 -8.07 -14.97 37.51
C ALA A 31 -9.23 -14.58 36.58
N GLU A 32 -10.38 -14.20 37.14
CA GLU A 32 -11.52 -13.72 36.35
C GLU A 32 -11.24 -12.38 35.67
N ARG A 33 -10.63 -11.42 36.38
CA ARG A 33 -10.16 -10.15 35.79
C ARG A 33 -9.13 -10.37 34.68
N GLU A 34 -8.21 -11.31 34.83
CA GLU A 34 -7.24 -11.63 33.78
C GLU A 34 -7.89 -12.31 32.57
N ARG A 35 -8.89 -13.18 32.77
CA ARG A 35 -9.69 -13.74 31.67
C ARG A 35 -10.49 -12.67 30.93
N GLU A 36 -11.07 -11.71 31.65
CA GLU A 36 -11.78 -10.57 31.06
C GLU A 36 -10.84 -9.71 30.21
N LYS A 37 -9.69 -9.30 30.76
CA LYS A 37 -8.65 -8.58 30.00
C LYS A 37 -8.17 -9.37 28.78
N ALA A 38 -8.02 -10.69 28.89
CA ALA A 38 -7.62 -11.54 27.78
C ALA A 38 -8.69 -11.56 26.67
N ARG A 39 -9.98 -11.65 27.03
CA ARG A 39 -11.10 -11.53 26.09
C ARG A 39 -11.11 -10.17 25.41
N ASP A 40 -10.94 -9.08 26.17
CA ASP A 40 -10.91 -7.72 25.61
C ASP A 40 -9.75 -7.54 24.62
N ARG A 41 -8.54 -8.01 24.97
CA ARG A 41 -7.39 -8.01 24.05
C ARG A 41 -7.66 -8.83 22.80
N TRP A 42 -8.29 -10.00 22.94
CA TRP A 42 -8.65 -10.82 21.80
C TRP A 42 -9.65 -10.10 20.89
N HIS A 43 -10.72 -9.50 21.44
CA HIS A 43 -11.70 -8.73 20.68
C HIS A 43 -11.07 -7.52 19.99
N LEU A 44 -10.17 -6.79 20.67
CA LEU A 44 -9.44 -5.67 20.08
C LEU A 44 -8.56 -6.12 18.92
N ASN A 45 -7.83 -7.22 19.08
CA ASN A 45 -6.98 -7.78 18.02
C ASN A 45 -7.83 -8.27 16.83
N GLN A 46 -8.99 -8.88 17.08
CA GLN A 46 -9.92 -9.27 16.03
C GLN A 46 -10.48 -8.06 15.28
N ALA A 47 -10.83 -6.99 15.99
CA ALA A 47 -11.31 -5.75 15.38
C ALA A 47 -10.23 -5.13 14.49
N ARG A 48 -8.99 -5.01 15.00
CA ARG A 48 -7.83 -4.53 14.24
C ARG A 48 -7.55 -5.38 13.00
N LYS A 49 -7.63 -6.71 13.13
CA LYS A 49 -7.45 -7.62 12.00
C LYS A 49 -8.50 -7.39 10.91
N LYS A 50 -9.78 -7.28 11.30
CA LYS A 50 -10.87 -6.99 10.36
C LYS A 50 -10.72 -5.63 9.68
N GLU A 51 -10.29 -4.61 10.41
CA GLU A 51 -10.04 -3.28 9.86
C GLU A 51 -8.88 -3.30 8.85
N HIS A 52 -7.80 -3.99 9.18
CA HIS A 52 -6.68 -4.21 8.27
C HIS A 52 -7.11 -4.95 7.00
N GLU A 53 -7.86 -6.04 7.13
CA GLU A 53 -8.40 -6.80 6.00
C GLU A 53 -9.29 -5.93 5.10
N LYS A 54 -10.15 -5.08 5.67
CA LYS A 54 -10.96 -4.11 4.90
C LYS A 54 -10.07 -3.12 4.13
N GLY A 55 -9.03 -2.59 4.78
CA GLY A 55 -8.07 -1.69 4.13
C GLY A 55 -7.37 -2.35 2.94
N VAL A 56 -6.92 -3.61 3.11
CA VAL A 56 -6.30 -4.39 2.03
C VAL A 56 -7.29 -4.61 0.88
N GLN A 57 -8.54 -4.98 1.16
CA GLN A 57 -9.55 -5.18 0.11
C GLN A 57 -9.85 -3.91 -0.67
N GLN A 58 -9.89 -2.74 -0.02
CA GLN A 58 -10.07 -1.45 -0.69
C GLN A 58 -8.89 -1.13 -1.62
N VAL A 59 -7.65 -1.36 -1.16
CA VAL A 59 -6.46 -1.17 -2.01
C VAL A 59 -6.51 -2.11 -3.22
N LEU A 60 -6.82 -3.38 -3.02
CA LEU A 60 -6.92 -4.35 -4.11
C LEU A 60 -8.05 -3.99 -5.10
N ALA A 61 -9.20 -3.53 -4.61
CA ALA A 61 -10.29 -3.05 -5.47
C ALA A 61 -9.81 -1.91 -6.37
N ARG A 62 -9.10 -0.93 -5.81
CA ARG A 62 -8.50 0.18 -6.57
C ARG A 62 -7.46 -0.31 -7.57
N GLU A 63 -6.56 -1.21 -7.17
CA GLU A 63 -5.55 -1.78 -8.07
C GLU A 63 -6.19 -2.53 -9.26
N ARG A 64 -7.32 -3.21 -9.07
CA ARG A 64 -8.07 -3.87 -10.15
C ARG A 64 -8.64 -2.88 -11.17
N GLU A 65 -9.15 -1.75 -10.69
CA GLU A 65 -9.67 -0.69 -11.56
C GLU A 65 -8.55 -0.04 -12.37
N LEU A 66 -7.36 0.10 -11.79
CA LEU A 66 -6.18 0.67 -12.44
C LEU A 66 -5.60 -0.29 -13.49
N LEU A 67 -5.53 -1.59 -13.19
CA LEU A 67 -4.90 -2.62 -14.03
C LEU A 67 -5.89 -3.73 -14.46
N PRO A 68 -6.87 -3.43 -15.33
CA PRO A 68 -7.93 -4.37 -15.68
C PRO A 68 -7.44 -5.64 -16.39
N GLN A 69 -6.34 -5.59 -17.16
CA GLN A 69 -5.82 -6.78 -17.84
C GLN A 69 -5.14 -7.72 -16.86
N VAL A 70 -4.36 -7.18 -15.93
CA VAL A 70 -3.74 -7.95 -14.84
C VAL A 70 -4.81 -8.52 -13.91
N ALA A 71 -5.84 -7.74 -13.57
CA ALA A 71 -6.98 -8.22 -12.79
C ALA A 71 -7.67 -9.40 -13.49
N LYS A 72 -7.90 -9.31 -14.80
CA LYS A 72 -8.46 -10.42 -15.58
C LYS A 72 -7.58 -11.67 -15.54
N LEU A 73 -6.26 -11.51 -15.66
CA LEU A 73 -5.31 -12.62 -15.63
C LEU A 73 -5.26 -13.32 -14.27
N THR A 74 -5.28 -12.53 -13.18
CA THR A 74 -5.19 -13.00 -11.79
C THR A 74 -6.56 -13.31 -11.17
N ARG A 75 -7.64 -13.30 -11.97
CA ARG A 75 -9.03 -13.48 -11.49
C ARG A 75 -9.41 -12.51 -10.36
N GLY A 76 -8.85 -11.31 -10.39
CA GLY A 76 -9.04 -10.26 -9.40
C GLY A 76 -8.14 -10.39 -8.17
N GLU A 77 -7.36 -11.45 -7.99
CA GLU A 77 -6.52 -11.57 -6.78
C GLU A 77 -5.42 -10.50 -6.73
N MET A 78 -4.99 -9.96 -7.89
CA MET A 78 -3.86 -9.02 -8.00
C MET A 78 -2.59 -9.55 -7.33
N SER A 79 -2.49 -10.87 -7.18
CA SER A 79 -1.37 -11.59 -6.59
C SER A 79 -0.68 -12.38 -7.69
N ILE A 80 0.65 -12.32 -7.71
CA ILE A 80 1.47 -13.09 -8.62
C ILE A 80 2.03 -14.26 -7.83
N SER A 81 1.76 -15.47 -8.31
CA SER A 81 2.25 -16.71 -7.73
C SER A 81 3.17 -17.44 -8.71
N GLU A 82 3.81 -18.50 -8.23
CA GLU A 82 4.62 -19.37 -9.08
C GLU A 82 3.85 -20.04 -10.23
N TYR A 83 2.53 -20.14 -10.13
CA TYR A 83 1.70 -20.73 -11.19
C TYR A 83 1.22 -19.69 -12.21
N THR A 84 1.58 -18.42 -12.01
CA THR A 84 1.18 -17.34 -12.91
C THR A 84 1.98 -17.42 -14.20
N CYS A 85 1.29 -17.46 -15.35
CA CYS A 85 1.94 -17.45 -16.65
C CYS A 85 2.61 -16.10 -16.91
N LEU A 86 3.94 -16.03 -16.72
CA LEU A 86 4.72 -14.79 -16.73
C LEU A 86 4.70 -14.08 -18.09
N VAL A 87 4.66 -14.83 -19.20
CA VAL A 87 4.51 -14.25 -20.54
C VAL A 87 3.18 -13.50 -20.68
N LYS A 88 2.07 -14.10 -20.22
CA LYS A 88 0.75 -13.45 -20.23
C LYS A 88 0.71 -12.26 -19.28
N LEU A 89 1.38 -12.37 -18.13
CA LEU A 89 1.50 -11.28 -17.16
C LEU A 89 2.26 -10.09 -17.75
N GLN A 90 3.38 -10.32 -18.43
CA GLN A 90 4.14 -9.28 -19.11
C GLN A 90 3.27 -8.55 -20.15
N ALA A 91 2.55 -9.30 -20.99
CA ALA A 91 1.65 -8.71 -21.98
C ALA A 91 0.50 -7.90 -21.33
N ALA A 92 -0.04 -8.39 -20.21
CA ALA A 92 -1.07 -7.70 -19.44
C ALA A 92 -0.54 -6.39 -18.83
N LEU A 93 0.62 -6.45 -18.15
CA LEU A 93 1.29 -5.28 -17.56
C LEU A 93 1.62 -4.23 -18.62
N ALA A 94 2.18 -4.62 -19.77
CA ALA A 94 2.47 -3.70 -20.86
C ALA A 94 1.19 -3.06 -21.44
N LYS A 95 0.08 -3.82 -21.49
CA LYS A 95 -1.21 -3.30 -21.95
C LYS A 95 -1.83 -2.33 -20.95
N ASP A 96 -1.81 -2.66 -19.65
CA ASP A 96 -2.33 -1.78 -18.60
C ASP A 96 -1.45 -0.54 -18.43
N LEU A 97 -0.12 -0.67 -18.56
CA LEU A 97 0.79 0.46 -18.57
C LEU A 97 0.36 1.47 -19.63
N ARG A 98 0.05 1.05 -20.87
CA ARG A 98 -0.45 1.99 -21.90
C ARG A 98 -1.69 2.80 -21.49
N GLY A 99 -2.45 2.33 -20.50
CA GLY A 99 -3.58 3.03 -19.88
C GLY A 99 -3.20 4.20 -18.98
N TRP A 100 -1.91 4.41 -18.68
CA TRP A 100 -1.42 5.64 -18.02
C TRP A 100 -1.71 6.90 -18.84
N ARG A 101 -1.89 6.73 -20.16
CA ARG A 101 -2.29 7.78 -21.10
C ARG A 101 -3.81 7.86 -21.15
N PRO A 102 -4.44 8.90 -20.59
CA PRO A 102 -5.90 9.01 -20.52
C PRO A 102 -6.55 9.20 -21.89
N GLU A 103 -5.84 9.83 -22.84
CA GLU A 103 -6.38 10.10 -24.18
C GLU A 103 -5.89 9.08 -25.22
N GLN A 104 -6.83 8.35 -25.82
CA GLN A 104 -6.54 7.40 -26.91
C GLN A 104 -5.88 8.03 -28.14
N ARG A 105 -5.95 9.36 -28.28
CA ARG A 105 -5.33 10.11 -29.38
C ARG A 105 -3.81 10.20 -29.23
N LEU A 106 -3.28 10.12 -28.01
CA LEU A 106 -1.86 10.26 -27.74
C LEU A 106 -1.19 8.88 -27.80
N ARG A 107 -0.57 8.60 -28.95
CA ARG A 107 0.03 7.30 -29.25
C ARG A 107 1.39 7.07 -28.58
N THR A 108 2.09 8.14 -28.20
CA THR A 108 3.44 8.07 -27.63
C THR A 108 3.50 8.75 -26.28
N ASP A 109 4.40 8.23 -25.43
CA ASP A 109 4.63 8.74 -24.08
C ASP A 109 5.13 10.19 -24.12
N ARG A 110 6.00 10.50 -25.09
CA ARG A 110 6.46 11.87 -25.36
C ARG A 110 5.33 12.84 -25.67
N ALA A 111 4.32 12.43 -26.43
CA ALA A 111 3.17 13.28 -26.73
C ALA A 111 2.33 13.53 -25.47
N GLN A 112 2.15 12.51 -24.61
CA GLN A 112 1.47 12.66 -23.33
C GLN A 112 2.20 13.63 -22.40
N PHE A 113 3.52 13.51 -22.26
CA PHE A 113 4.30 14.45 -21.44
C PHE A 113 4.24 15.87 -21.96
N HIS A 114 4.26 16.05 -23.28
CA HIS A 114 4.13 17.37 -23.89
C HIS A 114 2.78 18.01 -23.56
N GLU A 115 1.68 17.26 -23.66
CA GLU A 115 0.35 17.76 -23.30
C GLU A 115 0.22 18.04 -21.81
N LEU A 116 0.75 17.19 -20.92
CA LEU A 116 0.79 17.47 -19.48
C LEU A 116 1.57 18.75 -19.16
N THR A 117 2.72 18.95 -19.81
CA THR A 117 3.54 20.16 -19.62
C THR A 117 2.80 21.41 -20.12
N LYS A 118 2.13 21.33 -21.27
CA LYS A 118 1.28 22.42 -21.78
C LYS A 118 0.14 22.74 -20.83
N SER A 119 -0.54 21.72 -20.30
CA SER A 119 -1.63 21.89 -19.34
C SER A 119 -1.13 22.60 -18.09
N ALA A 120 0.01 22.18 -17.52
CA ALA A 120 0.62 22.86 -16.39
C ALA A 120 0.89 24.36 -16.68
N VAL A 121 1.46 24.69 -17.85
CA VAL A 121 1.72 26.07 -18.24
C VAL A 121 0.43 26.88 -18.44
N ARG A 122 -0.64 26.27 -18.94
CA ARG A 122 -1.96 26.91 -19.11
C ARG A 122 -2.63 27.17 -17.76
N MET A 123 -2.66 26.18 -16.88
CA MET A 123 -3.22 26.27 -15.52
C MET A 123 -2.54 27.38 -14.73
N ARG A 124 -1.21 27.50 -14.86
CA ARG A 124 -0.48 28.64 -14.28
C ARG A 124 -0.99 29.98 -14.78
N LYS A 125 -1.18 30.15 -16.10
CA LYS A 125 -1.69 31.42 -16.67
C LYS A 125 -3.10 31.74 -16.17
N ALA A 126 -3.88 30.72 -15.83
CA ALA A 126 -5.20 30.84 -15.24
C ALA A 126 -5.18 30.99 -13.70
N ASN A 127 -4.01 31.03 -13.06
CA ASN A 127 -3.83 31.02 -11.60
C ASN A 127 -4.57 29.85 -10.91
N GLU A 128 -4.61 28.70 -11.56
CA GLU A 128 -5.22 27.50 -10.95
C GLU A 128 -4.36 26.94 -9.80
N PRO A 129 -5.01 26.36 -8.77
CA PRO A 129 -4.32 25.79 -7.63
C PRO A 129 -3.41 24.64 -8.02
N VAL A 130 -2.30 24.44 -7.27
CA VAL A 130 -1.33 23.36 -7.51
C VAL A 130 -2.02 21.99 -7.47
N GLU A 131 -2.99 21.86 -6.56
CA GLU A 131 -3.80 20.66 -6.35
C GLU A 131 -4.61 20.24 -7.59
N ALA A 132 -4.92 21.19 -8.49
CA ALA A 132 -5.60 20.84 -9.73
C ALA A 132 -4.66 20.07 -10.68
N PHE A 133 -3.38 20.47 -10.74
CA PHE A 133 -2.41 19.79 -11.60
C PHE A 133 -2.00 18.43 -11.00
N THR A 134 -1.83 18.34 -9.68
CA THR A 134 -1.53 17.06 -9.04
C THR A 134 -2.61 16.04 -9.33
N LYS A 135 -3.90 16.42 -9.23
CA LYS A 135 -5.04 15.54 -9.56
C LYS A 135 -5.01 15.01 -11.00
N LEU A 136 -4.47 15.77 -11.95
CA LEU A 136 -4.31 15.30 -13.34
C LEU A 136 -3.23 14.21 -13.46
N VAL A 137 -2.21 14.26 -12.60
CA VAL A 137 -1.05 13.36 -12.62
C VAL A 137 -1.22 12.17 -11.65
N ASP A 138 -2.04 12.29 -10.62
CA ASP A 138 -2.24 11.28 -9.56
C ASP A 138 -2.64 9.91 -10.14
N ARG A 139 -3.66 9.87 -11.00
CA ARG A 139 -4.11 8.60 -11.60
C ARG A 139 -3.03 7.96 -12.49
N PRO A 140 -2.38 8.68 -13.42
CA PRO A 140 -1.22 8.15 -14.13
C PRO A 140 -0.10 7.61 -13.22
N LEU A 141 0.25 8.34 -12.15
CA LEU A 141 1.24 7.90 -11.17
C LEU A 141 0.82 6.60 -10.48
N GLU A 142 -0.45 6.48 -10.08
CA GLU A 142 -0.99 5.27 -9.46
C GLU A 142 -0.90 4.06 -10.37
N VAL A 143 -1.32 4.18 -11.63
CA VAL A 143 -1.19 3.10 -12.63
C VAL A 143 0.27 2.63 -12.71
N VAL A 144 1.19 3.58 -12.87
CA VAL A 144 2.61 3.30 -13.02
C VAL A 144 3.20 2.66 -11.75
N ASN A 145 2.82 3.13 -10.57
CA ASN A 145 3.28 2.58 -9.29
C ASN A 145 2.81 1.13 -9.09
N VAL A 146 1.57 0.81 -9.43
CA VAL A 146 1.06 -0.57 -9.33
C VAL A 146 1.76 -1.47 -10.37
N VAL A 147 1.98 -0.97 -11.60
CA VAL A 147 2.76 -1.70 -12.62
C VAL A 147 4.19 -1.97 -12.13
N LEU A 148 4.85 -0.99 -11.51
CA LEU A 148 6.19 -1.16 -10.95
C LEU A 148 6.23 -2.21 -9.83
N LYS A 149 5.28 -2.15 -8.90
CA LYS A 149 5.14 -3.11 -7.80
C LYS A 149 5.04 -4.54 -8.34
N LEU A 150 4.10 -4.77 -9.26
CA LEU A 150 3.85 -6.11 -9.82
C LEU A 150 4.95 -6.56 -10.79
N GLY A 151 5.45 -5.64 -11.62
CA GLY A 151 6.49 -5.90 -12.60
C GLY A 151 7.83 -6.29 -11.96
N ARG A 152 8.25 -5.60 -10.89
CA ARG A 152 9.48 -5.95 -10.15
C ARG A 152 9.38 -7.33 -9.50
N PHE A 153 8.24 -7.62 -8.89
CA PHE A 153 8.00 -8.93 -8.30
C PHE A 153 8.03 -10.04 -9.37
N ALA A 154 7.35 -9.81 -10.50
CA ALA A 154 7.34 -10.74 -11.63
C ALA A 154 8.74 -10.94 -12.24
N ALA A 155 9.52 -9.87 -12.40
CA ALA A 155 10.88 -9.93 -12.94
C ALA A 155 11.80 -10.74 -12.02
N ALA A 156 11.73 -10.51 -10.70
CA ALA A 156 12.47 -11.29 -9.71
C ALA A 156 12.09 -12.79 -9.77
N LEU A 157 10.80 -13.10 -9.87
CA LEU A 157 10.33 -14.48 -10.02
C LEU A 157 10.79 -15.11 -11.34
N ALA A 158 10.77 -14.34 -12.43
CA ALA A 158 11.22 -14.77 -13.75
C ALA A 158 12.73 -15.01 -13.80
N ALA A 159 13.53 -14.20 -13.12
CA ALA A 159 14.98 -14.35 -13.09
C ALA A 159 15.42 -15.71 -12.53
N CYS A 160 14.61 -16.32 -11.65
CA CYS A 160 14.85 -17.65 -11.10
C CYS A 160 14.43 -18.80 -12.04
N ARG A 161 13.71 -18.53 -13.14
CA ARG A 161 13.01 -19.56 -13.94
C ARG A 161 13.21 -19.44 -15.44
N GLU A 162 13.01 -18.24 -15.99
CA GLU A 162 12.93 -17.97 -17.43
C GLU A 162 13.60 -16.62 -17.78
N HIS A 163 14.90 -16.65 -18.09
CA HIS A 163 15.69 -15.44 -18.36
C HIS A 163 15.14 -14.55 -19.48
N VAL A 164 14.57 -15.14 -20.54
CA VAL A 164 14.01 -14.38 -21.67
C VAL A 164 12.78 -13.57 -21.24
N VAL A 165 11.96 -14.12 -20.35
CA VAL A 165 10.77 -13.43 -19.83
C VAL A 165 11.16 -12.39 -18.77
N ALA A 166 12.21 -12.66 -18.00
CA ALA A 166 12.78 -11.69 -17.07
C ALA A 166 13.18 -10.39 -17.78
N ALA A 167 13.93 -10.47 -18.89
CA ALA A 167 14.31 -9.28 -19.66
C ALA A 167 13.10 -8.44 -20.14
N LYS A 168 12.05 -9.09 -20.65
CA LYS A 168 10.84 -8.37 -21.11
C LYS A 168 10.05 -7.73 -19.95
N LEU A 169 10.06 -8.34 -18.78
CA LEU A 169 9.46 -7.78 -17.57
C LEU A 169 10.31 -6.60 -17.07
N GLU A 170 11.63 -6.71 -17.11
CA GLU A 170 12.56 -5.61 -16.81
C GLU A 170 12.36 -4.43 -17.73
N ASP A 171 12.20 -4.64 -19.05
CA ASP A 171 11.88 -3.57 -20.01
C ASP A 171 10.57 -2.85 -19.62
N THR A 172 9.56 -3.61 -19.18
CA THR A 172 8.27 -3.05 -18.74
C THR A 172 8.45 -2.24 -17.45
N VAL A 173 9.28 -2.72 -16.51
CA VAL A 173 9.63 -2.01 -15.26
C VAL A 173 10.45 -0.75 -15.56
N LEU A 174 11.37 -0.80 -16.51
CA LEU A 174 12.16 0.35 -16.93
C LEU A 174 11.27 1.42 -17.54
N ALA A 175 10.39 1.05 -18.48
CA ALA A 175 9.43 1.97 -19.08
C ALA A 175 8.55 2.64 -17.99
N ALA A 176 8.00 1.86 -17.07
CA ALA A 176 7.22 2.39 -15.96
C ALA A 176 8.05 3.31 -15.04
N THR A 177 9.31 2.97 -14.76
CA THR A 177 10.21 3.80 -13.93
C THR A 177 10.46 5.14 -14.59
N THR A 178 10.79 5.12 -15.87
CA THR A 178 10.99 6.31 -16.70
C THR A 178 9.76 7.21 -16.70
N ILE A 179 8.57 6.63 -16.86
CA ILE A 179 7.31 7.39 -16.81
C ILE A 179 7.12 8.02 -15.44
N ARG A 180 7.32 7.24 -14.36
CA ARG A 180 7.16 7.72 -12.99
C ARG A 180 8.06 8.93 -12.70
N VAL A 181 9.36 8.80 -13.02
CA VAL A 181 10.34 9.87 -12.77
C VAL A 181 9.97 11.14 -13.54
N ALA A 182 9.54 11.01 -14.79
CA ALA A 182 9.08 12.16 -15.57
C ALA A 182 7.82 12.82 -14.97
N LEU A 183 6.84 12.03 -14.50
CA LEU A 183 5.65 12.56 -13.85
C LEU A 183 5.96 13.24 -12.51
N GLU A 184 6.81 12.63 -11.69
CA GLU A 184 7.30 13.18 -10.42
C GLU A 184 8.05 14.50 -10.64
N GLU A 185 8.92 14.58 -11.65
CA GLU A 185 9.61 15.82 -12.02
C GLU A 185 8.61 16.92 -12.40
N LEU A 186 7.58 16.61 -13.20
CA LEU A 186 6.57 17.60 -13.59
C LEU A 186 5.81 18.14 -12.37
N VAL A 187 5.41 17.27 -11.45
CA VAL A 187 4.69 17.67 -10.22
C VAL A 187 5.59 18.48 -9.29
N GLU A 188 6.84 18.04 -9.09
CA GLU A 188 7.81 18.75 -8.25
C GLU A 188 8.12 20.14 -8.80
N LEU A 189 8.38 20.27 -10.10
CA LEU A 189 8.65 21.56 -10.71
C LEU A 189 7.44 22.47 -10.66
N TYR A 190 6.23 21.96 -10.92
CA TYR A 190 5.02 22.77 -10.88
C TYR A 190 4.69 23.26 -9.46
N SER A 191 4.84 22.40 -8.45
CA SER A 191 4.54 22.70 -7.05
C SER A 191 5.52 23.68 -6.41
N ARG A 192 6.81 23.61 -6.75
CA ARG A 192 7.83 24.54 -6.24
C ARG A 192 7.74 25.90 -6.91
N ASP A 193 7.78 25.91 -8.24
CA ASP A 193 7.67 27.13 -9.04
C ASP A 193 7.31 26.78 -10.49
N SER A 194 6.06 27.09 -10.83
CA SER A 194 5.53 26.94 -12.19
C SER A 194 6.28 27.81 -13.23
N GLY A 195 7.09 28.78 -12.81
CA GLY A 195 8.13 29.48 -13.59
C GLY A 195 9.21 28.57 -14.11
N THR A 196 9.81 27.83 -13.19
CA THR A 196 10.91 26.90 -13.45
C THR A 196 10.49 25.81 -14.42
N LEU A 197 9.27 25.26 -14.31
CA LEU A 197 8.77 24.26 -15.27
C LEU A 197 8.76 24.81 -16.71
N ARG A 198 8.27 26.04 -16.90
CA ARG A 198 8.24 26.69 -18.22
C ARG A 198 9.65 26.95 -18.76
N SER A 199 10.56 27.43 -17.92
CA SER A 199 11.96 27.66 -18.34
C SER A 199 12.59 26.35 -18.80
N LYS A 200 12.54 25.30 -17.95
CA LYS A 200 13.10 23.99 -18.28
C LYS A 200 12.48 23.36 -19.54
N GLN A 201 11.19 23.60 -19.78
CA GLN A 201 10.54 23.16 -21.02
C GLN A 201 11.16 23.83 -22.26
N ILE A 202 11.37 25.15 -22.21
CA ILE A 202 11.96 25.95 -23.30
C ILE A 202 13.41 25.52 -23.54
N ASP A 203 14.17 25.35 -22.46
CA ASP A 203 15.60 25.00 -22.48
C ASP A 203 15.85 23.52 -22.81
N ARG A 204 14.79 22.72 -23.02
CA ARG A 204 14.83 21.27 -23.27
C ARG A 204 15.53 20.47 -22.17
N LEU A 205 15.34 20.88 -20.91
CA LEU A 205 16.02 20.30 -19.76
C LEU A 205 15.19 19.26 -19.00
N LEU A 206 13.91 19.07 -19.35
CA LEU A 206 13.04 18.08 -18.69
C LEU A 206 13.53 16.67 -18.97
N TYR A 207 13.40 15.78 -17.99
CA TYR A 207 13.84 14.39 -18.06
C TYR A 207 13.24 13.69 -19.29
N TRP A 208 11.94 13.84 -19.50
CA TRP A 208 11.25 13.20 -20.62
C TRP A 208 11.69 13.70 -22.01
N GLN A 209 12.33 14.87 -22.10
CA GLN A 209 12.85 15.40 -23.37
C GLN A 209 14.19 14.79 -23.76
N LYS A 210 14.84 14.07 -22.83
CA LYS A 210 16.15 13.41 -22.99
C LYS A 210 16.02 11.90 -23.24
N LEU A 211 14.80 11.36 -23.15
CA LEU A 211 14.44 9.98 -23.48
C LEU A 211 14.30 9.79 -25.00
#